data_AF-A0A3D2RNS0-F1
#
_entry.id   AF-A0A3D2RNS0-F1
#
_cell.length_a   1.000
_cell.length_b   1.000
_cell.length_c   1.000
_cell.angle_alpha   90.00
_cell.angle_beta   90.00
_cell.angle_gamma   90.00
#
_symmetry.space_group_name_H-M   'P 1'
#
loop_
_entity.id
_entity.type
_entity.pdbx_description
1 polymer ?
#
loop_
_entity_poly.entity_id
_entity_poly.type
_entity_poly.pdbx_seq_one_letter_code
_entity_poly.pdbx_strand_id
1 'polypeptide(L)'
;MTRSDTQLFAEGLSTAFVSELKTRIESHVLPGAEEYFAPGGTAYSQNSPDLKRAEMAVNYFDYQPCSVSVLAILASRGDRRAEMLVRRIFDNANYYLDEWRSREGIATSLRRSQLHLVLAYETLHEPVGRETAQRWRALILRSAQDMLDHFNHFQELCPSLDNRAFNTGINHVAIAAEGIWRTGHVFGESELCDKAGGFIDRLVDYGHEDGYFEEHTNDEREGGPSLVYTPLTAGCAYIVQKWRAKANPDRFAACGALFRNFCDGRFLAMPFADERANPQGLGPYGIALHALSAKGRGFLRKALDPETSPETTSGGRLEYLSRLYFEIEQSETGPGETPEPCETGNFRIGLPIGVRRSGRWHAGVSGLRALNRVISPDGDYALDRQTLVFLSHNEAGTVISGIKSKRNPDWSTLRIGD
;
A
#
# COMPACT_ATOMS: atom_id res chain seq x y z
N MET A 1 20.63 -9.81 16.86
CA MET A 1 21.05 -8.48 16.40
C MET A 1 22.54 -8.53 16.18
N THR A 2 22.97 -8.27 14.95
CA THR A 2 24.39 -8.18 14.61
C THR A 2 24.90 -6.76 14.87
N ARG A 3 26.22 -6.57 14.92
CA ARG A 3 26.82 -5.21 14.98
C ARG A 3 26.43 -4.37 13.75
N SER A 4 26.26 -5.02 12.60
CA SER A 4 25.79 -4.38 11.36
C SER A 4 24.37 -3.83 11.53
N ASP A 5 23.45 -4.62 12.13
CA ASP A 5 22.07 -4.17 12.38
C ASP A 5 22.03 -2.88 13.21
N THR A 6 22.82 -2.80 14.29
CA THR A 6 22.85 -1.61 15.16
C THR A 6 23.31 -0.36 14.42
N GLN A 7 24.28 -0.51 13.51
CA GLN A 7 24.76 0.61 12.69
C GLN A 7 23.69 1.07 11.70
N LEU A 8 23.03 0.15 11.00
CA LEU A 8 21.92 0.46 10.10
C LEU A 8 20.78 1.16 10.84
N PHE A 9 20.43 0.68 12.04
CA PHE A 9 19.38 1.29 12.83
C PHE A 9 19.73 2.72 13.23
N ALA A 10 20.95 2.97 13.69
CA ALA A 10 21.39 4.31 14.08
C ALA A 10 21.47 5.28 12.89
N GLU A 11 21.85 4.79 11.70
CA GLU A 11 21.88 5.60 10.48
C GLU A 11 20.48 6.15 10.15
N GLY A 12 19.45 5.30 10.25
CA GLY A 12 18.08 5.68 9.90
C GLY A 12 17.94 6.06 8.42
N LEU A 13 17.07 7.02 8.12
CA LEU A 13 16.84 7.48 6.75
C LEU A 13 17.68 8.71 6.45
N SER A 14 18.92 8.50 6.02
CA SER A 14 19.77 9.61 5.55
C SER A 14 19.32 10.12 4.18
N THR A 15 19.57 11.40 3.89
CA THR A 15 19.31 11.97 2.54
C THR A 15 20.09 11.23 1.45
N ALA A 16 21.31 10.79 1.76
CA ALA A 16 22.14 10.01 0.84
C ALA A 16 21.50 8.66 0.51
N PHE A 17 21.05 7.92 1.53
CA PHE A 17 20.35 6.64 1.36
C PHE A 17 19.07 6.80 0.53
N VAL A 18 18.26 7.82 0.82
CA VAL A 18 17.03 8.09 0.05
C VAL A 18 17.36 8.39 -1.42
N SER A 19 18.37 9.22 -1.68
CA SER A 19 18.81 9.54 -3.04
C SER A 19 19.32 8.31 -3.80
N GLU A 20 20.09 7.45 -3.14
CA GLU A 20 20.60 6.20 -3.71
C GLU A 20 19.44 5.25 -4.04
N LEU A 21 18.50 5.07 -3.11
CA LEU A 21 17.32 4.23 -3.31
C LEU A 21 16.48 4.71 -4.49
N LYS A 22 16.22 6.02 -4.60
CA LYS A 22 15.52 6.63 -5.75
C LYS A 22 16.25 6.35 -7.07
N THR A 23 17.56 6.54 -7.09
CA THR A 23 18.40 6.25 -8.27
C THR A 23 18.32 4.77 -8.67
N ARG A 24 18.35 3.86 -7.70
CA ARG A 24 18.21 2.43 -7.95
C ARG A 24 16.84 2.11 -8.56
N ILE A 25 15.77 2.63 -7.98
CA ILE A 25 14.41 2.45 -8.50
C ILE A 25 14.31 2.95 -9.95
N GLU A 26 14.80 4.16 -10.23
CA GLU A 26 14.83 4.73 -11.59
C GLU A 26 15.51 3.78 -12.59
N SER A 27 16.63 3.17 -12.21
CA SER A 27 17.38 2.24 -13.05
C SER A 27 16.65 0.92 -13.37
N HIS A 28 15.66 0.53 -12.55
CA HIS A 28 14.86 -0.69 -12.73
C HIS A 28 13.50 -0.43 -13.39
N VAL A 29 12.86 0.71 -13.09
CA VAL A 29 11.53 1.02 -13.62
C VAL A 29 11.55 1.18 -15.13
N LEU A 30 12.56 1.85 -15.70
CA LEU A 30 12.60 2.08 -17.15
C LEU A 30 12.70 0.76 -17.95
N PRO A 31 13.69 -0.13 -17.72
CA PRO A 31 13.74 -1.40 -18.43
C PRO A 31 12.50 -2.27 -18.22
N GLY A 32 11.98 -2.34 -16.99
CA GLY A 32 10.77 -3.10 -16.70
C GLY A 32 9.53 -2.57 -17.43
N ALA A 33 9.42 -1.24 -17.57
CA ALA A 33 8.34 -0.62 -18.34
C ALA A 33 8.50 -0.80 -19.87
N GLU A 34 9.74 -0.79 -20.38
CA GLU A 34 10.02 -1.10 -21.80
C GLU A 34 9.56 -2.51 -22.17
N GLU A 35 9.82 -3.49 -21.30
CA GLU A 35 9.38 -4.87 -21.46
C GLU A 35 7.85 -4.99 -21.35
N TYR A 36 7.27 -4.50 -20.25
CA TYR A 36 5.85 -4.69 -19.95
C TYR A 36 4.93 -3.95 -20.92
N PHE A 37 5.31 -2.74 -21.33
CA PHE A 37 4.54 -1.94 -22.28
C PHE A 37 5.12 -1.99 -23.69
N ALA A 38 5.80 -3.08 -24.07
CA ALA A 38 6.34 -3.25 -25.42
C ALA A 38 5.28 -3.01 -26.52
N PRO A 39 5.65 -2.54 -27.73
CA PRO A 39 4.71 -2.35 -28.83
C PRO A 39 3.88 -3.62 -29.11
N GLY A 40 2.55 -3.49 -29.16
CA GLY A 40 1.65 -4.64 -29.34
C GLY A 40 1.34 -5.44 -28.06
N GLY A 41 1.93 -5.07 -26.92
CA GLY A 41 1.56 -5.61 -25.62
C GLY A 41 0.11 -5.28 -25.27
N THR A 42 -0.61 -6.22 -24.68
CA THR A 42 -1.99 -6.07 -24.23
C THR A 42 -2.15 -6.61 -22.81
N ALA A 43 -3.29 -6.36 -22.18
CA ALA A 43 -3.63 -6.98 -20.91
C ALA A 43 -3.57 -8.52 -20.93
N TYR A 44 -3.72 -9.17 -22.10
CA TYR A 44 -3.68 -10.63 -22.22
C TYR A 44 -2.29 -11.19 -22.49
N SER A 45 -1.45 -10.47 -23.22
CA SER A 45 -0.09 -10.94 -23.55
C SER A 45 0.95 -10.61 -22.50
N GLN A 46 0.68 -9.63 -21.63
CA GLN A 46 1.62 -9.13 -20.62
C GLN A 46 1.35 -9.66 -19.21
N ASN A 47 0.39 -10.58 -19.06
CA ASN A 47 -0.01 -11.14 -17.78
C ASN A 47 0.10 -12.66 -17.78
N SER A 48 0.25 -13.25 -16.60
CA SER A 48 0.14 -14.70 -16.45
C SER A 48 -1.23 -15.17 -16.95
N PRO A 49 -1.29 -16.25 -17.77
CA PRO A 49 -2.55 -16.80 -18.24
C PRO A 49 -3.45 -17.33 -17.11
N ASP A 50 -2.90 -17.53 -15.92
CA ASP A 50 -3.64 -18.02 -14.75
C ASP A 50 -4.46 -16.94 -14.04
N LEU A 51 -4.25 -15.65 -14.38
CA LEU A 51 -5.01 -14.55 -13.79
C LEU A 51 -6.44 -14.51 -14.36
N LYS A 52 -7.41 -14.15 -13.51
CA LYS A 52 -8.76 -13.86 -13.99
C LYS A 52 -8.71 -12.65 -14.93
N ARG A 53 -9.61 -12.56 -15.91
CA ARG A 53 -9.64 -11.44 -16.87
C ARG A 53 -9.69 -10.07 -16.19
N ALA A 54 -10.47 -9.93 -15.12
CA ALA A 54 -10.53 -8.69 -14.34
C ALA A 54 -9.18 -8.36 -13.65
N GLU A 55 -8.43 -9.37 -13.21
CA GLU A 55 -7.11 -9.19 -12.59
C GLU A 55 -6.05 -8.81 -13.63
N MET A 56 -6.11 -9.39 -14.83
CA MET A 56 -5.28 -8.98 -15.98
C MET A 56 -5.52 -7.51 -16.34
N ALA A 57 -6.79 -7.10 -16.38
CA ALA A 57 -7.19 -5.72 -16.65
C ALA A 57 -6.61 -4.76 -15.60
N VAL A 58 -6.84 -5.05 -14.32
CA VAL A 58 -6.34 -4.24 -13.20
C VAL A 58 -4.81 -4.19 -13.23
N ASN A 59 -4.13 -5.30 -13.48
CA ASN A 59 -2.68 -5.28 -13.50
C ASN A 59 -2.13 -4.40 -14.64
N TYR A 60 -2.72 -4.50 -15.83
CA TYR A 60 -2.22 -3.80 -17.03
C TYR A 60 -2.62 -2.31 -17.07
N PHE A 61 -3.83 -1.95 -16.64
CA PHE A 61 -4.35 -0.58 -16.73
C PHE A 61 -4.26 0.23 -15.43
N ASP A 62 -4.13 -0.43 -14.27
CA ASP A 62 -4.10 0.25 -12.96
C ASP A 62 -2.76 0.06 -12.22
N TYR A 63 -2.25 -1.17 -12.11
CA TYR A 63 -1.07 -1.42 -11.26
C TYR A 63 0.23 -1.03 -11.96
N GLN A 64 0.59 -1.69 -13.06
CA GLN A 64 1.86 -1.41 -13.74
C GLN A 64 1.98 0.05 -14.27
N PRO A 65 0.89 0.71 -14.69
CA PRO A 65 0.92 2.13 -15.08
C PRO A 65 1.36 3.11 -14.00
N CYS A 66 1.42 2.70 -12.72
CA CYS A 66 1.97 3.54 -11.66
C CYS A 66 3.44 3.96 -11.93
N SER A 67 4.17 3.21 -12.77
CA SER A 67 5.50 3.61 -13.29
C SER A 67 5.56 4.96 -13.98
N VAL A 68 4.41 5.46 -14.46
CA VAL A 68 4.36 6.72 -15.21
C VAL A 68 4.93 7.91 -14.43
N SER A 69 4.82 7.95 -13.10
CA SER A 69 5.37 9.05 -12.31
C SER A 69 6.91 9.06 -12.29
N VAL A 70 7.54 7.88 -12.21
CA VAL A 70 9.01 7.76 -12.25
C VAL A 70 9.51 7.99 -13.68
N LEU A 71 8.82 7.42 -14.68
CA LEU A 71 9.13 7.64 -16.09
C LEU A 71 9.03 9.13 -16.47
N ALA A 72 8.07 9.86 -15.90
CA ALA A 72 7.92 11.29 -16.14
C ALA A 72 9.14 12.10 -15.65
N ILE A 73 9.72 11.71 -14.52
CA ILE A 73 10.95 12.33 -14.00
C ILE A 73 12.14 12.03 -14.93
N LEU A 74 12.25 10.82 -15.46
CA LEU A 74 13.30 10.49 -16.44
C LEU A 74 13.11 11.24 -17.76
N ALA A 75 11.86 11.37 -18.22
CA ALA A 75 11.50 12.12 -19.42
C ALA A 75 11.79 13.62 -19.26
N SER A 76 11.55 14.22 -18.09
CA SER A 76 11.86 15.63 -17.84
C SER A 76 13.36 15.92 -17.84
N ARG A 77 14.19 14.89 -17.60
CA ARG A 77 15.66 14.92 -17.76
C ARG A 77 16.13 14.64 -19.20
N GLY A 78 15.20 14.46 -20.15
CA GLY A 78 15.49 14.27 -21.57
C GLY A 78 15.56 12.81 -22.04
N ASP A 79 15.19 11.81 -21.22
CA ASP A 79 15.13 10.42 -21.70
C ASP A 79 13.90 10.22 -22.61
N ARG A 80 14.15 10.18 -23.92
CA ARG A 80 13.12 9.98 -24.95
C ARG A 80 12.39 8.64 -24.83
N ARG A 81 13.04 7.60 -24.32
CA ARG A 81 12.41 6.27 -24.16
C ARG A 81 11.36 6.34 -23.06
N ALA A 82 11.70 6.99 -21.96
CA ALA A 82 10.75 7.25 -20.88
C ALA A 82 9.57 8.11 -21.37
N GLU A 83 9.81 9.17 -22.15
CA GLU A 83 8.74 10.00 -22.71
C GLU A 83 7.76 9.19 -23.59
N MET A 84 8.27 8.32 -24.46
CA MET A 84 7.44 7.44 -25.30
C MET A 84 6.57 6.49 -24.46
N LEU A 85 7.11 5.93 -23.38
CA LEU A 85 6.36 5.08 -22.47
C LEU A 85 5.28 5.84 -21.70
N VAL A 86 5.58 7.06 -21.23
CA VAL A 86 4.57 7.92 -20.61
C VAL A 86 3.40 8.14 -21.56
N ARG A 87 3.66 8.56 -22.80
CA ARG A 87 2.61 8.76 -23.81
C ARG A 87 1.77 7.49 -24.03
N ARG A 88 2.41 6.33 -24.16
CA ARG A 88 1.74 5.03 -24.30
C ARG A 88 0.86 4.69 -23.10
N ILE A 89 1.31 4.96 -21.87
CA ILE A 89 0.52 4.70 -20.66
C ILE A 89 -0.73 5.60 -20.64
N PHE A 90 -0.60 6.88 -21.00
CA PHE A 90 -1.75 7.79 -21.14
C PHE A 90 -2.72 7.33 -22.23
N ASP A 91 -2.21 6.88 -23.39
CA ASP A 91 -3.05 6.35 -24.47
C ASP A 91 -3.77 5.06 -24.04
N ASN A 92 -3.10 4.16 -23.31
CA ASN A 92 -3.68 2.94 -22.76
C ASN A 92 -4.78 3.24 -21.73
N ALA A 93 -4.56 4.21 -20.84
CA ALA A 93 -5.57 4.65 -19.87
C ALA A 93 -6.79 5.26 -20.58
N ASN A 94 -6.58 6.05 -21.64
CA ASN A 94 -7.68 6.58 -22.45
C ASN A 94 -8.47 5.46 -23.14
N TYR A 95 -7.77 4.51 -23.78
CA TYR A 95 -8.36 3.34 -24.41
C TYR A 95 -9.18 2.49 -23.42
N TYR A 96 -8.67 2.33 -22.19
CA TYR A 96 -9.36 1.60 -21.14
C TYR A 96 -10.72 2.21 -20.81
N LEU A 97 -10.74 3.52 -20.58
CA LEU A 97 -11.94 4.26 -20.17
C LEU A 97 -12.96 4.37 -21.31
N ASP A 98 -12.50 4.55 -22.55
CA ASP A 98 -13.38 4.81 -23.71
C ASP A 98 -13.96 3.52 -24.30
N GLU A 99 -13.17 2.45 -24.41
CA GLU A 99 -13.55 1.27 -25.19
C GLU A 99 -13.42 -0.04 -24.39
N TRP A 100 -12.23 -0.32 -23.87
CA TRP A 100 -11.88 -1.68 -23.42
C TRP A 100 -12.81 -2.18 -22.33
N ARG A 101 -13.04 -1.36 -21.29
CA ARG A 101 -13.84 -1.77 -20.12
C ARG A 101 -15.28 -2.10 -20.47
N SER A 102 -15.89 -1.32 -21.37
CA SER A 102 -17.25 -1.53 -21.87
C SER A 102 -17.33 -2.79 -22.72
N ARG A 103 -16.32 -3.02 -23.57
CA ARG A 103 -16.23 -4.21 -24.42
C ARG A 103 -16.10 -5.50 -23.62
N GLU A 104 -15.34 -5.45 -22.53
CA GLU A 104 -15.04 -6.63 -21.70
C GLU A 104 -16.02 -6.80 -20.52
N GLY A 105 -16.96 -5.87 -20.32
CA GLY A 105 -17.91 -5.91 -19.21
C GLY A 105 -17.27 -5.77 -17.83
N ILE A 106 -16.15 -5.04 -17.73
CA ILE A 106 -15.40 -4.83 -16.49
C ILE A 106 -15.62 -3.38 -16.03
N ALA A 107 -16.07 -3.20 -14.79
CA ALA A 107 -16.42 -1.89 -14.22
C ALA A 107 -15.41 -1.35 -13.19
N THR A 108 -14.15 -1.82 -13.25
CA THR A 108 -13.12 -1.37 -12.32
C THR A 108 -12.62 0.03 -12.69
N SER A 109 -12.38 0.87 -11.69
CA SER A 109 -11.82 2.21 -11.88
C SER A 109 -10.29 2.22 -11.75
N LEU A 110 -9.64 3.24 -12.31
CA LEU A 110 -8.18 3.44 -12.31
C LEU A 110 -7.67 4.05 -10.99
N ARG A 111 -7.86 3.32 -9.89
CA ARG A 111 -7.61 3.83 -8.53
C ARG A 111 -6.14 4.09 -8.20
N ARG A 112 -5.23 3.15 -8.50
CA ARG A 112 -3.82 3.24 -8.13
C ARG A 112 -3.08 4.14 -9.11
N SER A 113 -3.32 3.97 -10.41
CA SER A 113 -2.65 4.76 -11.43
C SER A 113 -3.05 6.24 -11.42
N GLN A 114 -4.23 6.61 -10.90
CA GLN A 114 -4.67 8.01 -10.87
C GLN A 114 -3.61 8.94 -10.27
N LEU A 115 -3.12 8.64 -9.07
CA LEU A 115 -2.14 9.47 -8.40
C LEU A 115 -0.88 9.63 -9.27
N HIS A 116 -0.41 8.53 -9.83
CA HIS A 116 0.81 8.52 -10.63
C HIS A 116 0.63 9.28 -11.96
N LEU A 117 -0.54 9.21 -12.59
CA LEU A 117 -0.88 9.97 -13.80
C LEU A 117 -0.88 11.48 -13.52
N VAL A 118 -1.47 11.94 -12.41
CA VAL A 118 -1.44 13.36 -12.07
C VAL A 118 -0.02 13.84 -11.72
N LEU A 119 0.77 13.05 -11.00
CA LEU A 119 2.18 13.38 -10.72
C LEU A 119 3.02 13.46 -12.01
N ALA A 120 2.77 12.57 -12.96
CA ALA A 120 3.40 12.61 -14.27
C ALA A 120 3.00 13.87 -15.05
N TYR A 121 1.72 14.24 -15.02
CA TYR A 121 1.23 15.48 -15.63
C TYR A 121 1.94 16.69 -15.02
N GLU A 122 1.99 16.82 -13.70
CA GLU A 122 2.66 17.96 -13.04
C GLU A 122 4.11 18.11 -13.51
N THR A 123 4.80 16.98 -13.66
CA THR A 123 6.21 16.95 -14.08
C THR A 123 6.40 17.34 -15.55
N LEU A 124 5.44 17.01 -16.43
CA LEU A 124 5.64 17.05 -17.88
C LEU A 124 4.73 18.02 -18.65
N HIS A 125 3.73 18.63 -18.01
CA HIS A 125 2.71 19.43 -18.71
C HIS A 125 3.30 20.58 -19.54
N GLU A 126 4.41 21.19 -19.10
CA GLU A 126 5.15 22.19 -19.86
C GLU A 126 5.94 21.54 -21.04
N PRO A 127 6.85 20.57 -20.81
CA PRO A 127 7.61 19.92 -21.87
C PRO A 127 6.81 19.28 -23.01
N VAL A 128 5.64 18.69 -22.72
CA VAL A 128 4.89 17.89 -23.72
C VAL A 128 4.05 18.74 -24.68
N GLY A 129 4.01 20.05 -24.46
CA GLY A 129 3.24 21.00 -25.24
C GLY A 129 1.76 21.06 -24.85
N ARG A 130 1.15 22.22 -25.12
CA ARG A 130 -0.21 22.56 -24.68
C ARG A 130 -1.29 21.56 -25.10
N GLU A 131 -1.24 21.07 -26.34
CA GLU A 131 -2.25 20.14 -26.86
C GLU A 131 -2.21 18.79 -26.10
N THR A 132 -1.02 18.19 -25.97
CA THR A 132 -0.85 16.94 -25.20
C THR A 132 -1.29 17.15 -23.76
N ALA A 133 -0.85 18.24 -23.11
CA ALA A 133 -1.22 18.55 -21.74
C ALA A 133 -2.74 18.70 -21.57
N GLN A 134 -3.44 19.37 -22.48
CA GLN A 134 -4.89 19.49 -22.43
C GLN A 134 -5.60 18.13 -22.54
N ARG A 135 -5.13 17.25 -23.44
CA ARG A 135 -5.64 15.87 -23.56
C ARG A 135 -5.43 15.07 -22.28
N TRP A 136 -4.23 15.14 -21.69
CA TRP A 136 -3.91 14.45 -20.44
C TRP A 136 -4.74 14.98 -19.27
N ARG A 137 -4.90 16.30 -19.13
CA ARG A 137 -5.79 16.91 -18.13
C ARG A 137 -7.21 16.37 -18.25
N ALA A 138 -7.77 16.36 -19.47
CA ALA A 138 -9.13 15.86 -19.71
C ALA A 138 -9.29 14.39 -19.32
N LEU A 139 -8.30 13.55 -19.66
CA LEU A 139 -8.28 12.14 -19.25
C LEU A 139 -8.25 11.98 -17.73
N ILE A 140 -7.35 12.68 -17.04
CA ILE A 140 -7.16 12.55 -15.59
C ILE A 140 -8.42 13.00 -14.84
N LEU A 141 -9.06 14.09 -15.27
CA LEU A 141 -10.32 14.56 -14.69
C LEU A 141 -11.47 13.58 -14.91
N ARG A 142 -11.59 13.01 -16.12
CA ARG A 142 -12.58 11.98 -16.42
C ARG A 142 -12.38 10.74 -15.56
N SER A 143 -11.14 10.30 -15.38
CA SER A 143 -10.78 9.18 -14.50
C SER A 143 -11.11 9.47 -13.03
N ALA A 144 -10.88 10.70 -12.55
CA ALA A 144 -11.26 11.09 -11.19
C ALA A 144 -12.78 11.08 -10.97
N GLN A 145 -13.55 11.57 -11.94
CA GLN A 145 -15.00 11.51 -11.88
C GLN A 145 -15.52 10.08 -11.90
N ASP A 146 -14.98 9.24 -12.78
CA ASP A 146 -15.32 7.82 -12.87
C ASP A 146 -15.10 7.09 -11.53
N MET A 147 -14.00 7.38 -10.85
CA MET A 147 -13.76 6.85 -9.50
C MET A 147 -14.74 7.38 -8.46
N LEU A 148 -15.06 8.68 -8.47
CA LEU A 148 -16.06 9.22 -7.56
C LEU A 148 -17.40 8.51 -7.74
N ASP A 149 -17.85 8.35 -8.99
CA ASP A 149 -19.09 7.65 -9.31
C ASP A 149 -19.03 6.18 -8.86
N HIS A 150 -17.92 5.49 -9.13
CA HIS A 150 -17.68 4.10 -8.72
C HIS A 150 -17.78 3.91 -7.20
N PHE A 151 -17.30 4.86 -6.42
CA PHE A 151 -17.37 4.83 -4.96
C PHE A 151 -18.54 5.65 -4.39
N ASN A 152 -19.58 5.90 -5.20
CA ASN A 152 -20.80 6.61 -4.82
C ASN A 152 -20.52 7.95 -4.09
N HIS A 153 -19.63 8.75 -4.68
CA HIS A 153 -19.13 10.03 -4.19
C HIS A 153 -18.62 9.98 -2.73
N PHE A 154 -18.13 8.80 -2.31
CA PHE A 154 -17.69 8.43 -0.96
C PHE A 154 -18.73 8.59 0.16
N GLN A 155 -20.01 8.41 -0.18
CA GLN A 155 -21.15 8.23 0.73
C GLN A 155 -21.12 9.11 1.99
N GLU A 156 -21.40 10.40 1.78
CA GLU A 156 -21.35 11.52 2.73
C GLU A 156 -22.16 11.32 4.03
N LEU A 157 -23.09 10.36 4.07
CA LEU A 157 -23.94 10.06 5.23
C LEU A 157 -23.75 8.65 5.81
N CYS A 158 -22.83 7.85 5.28
CA CYS A 158 -22.62 6.50 5.80
C CYS A 158 -21.80 6.56 7.11
N PRO A 159 -22.33 6.08 8.24
CA PRO A 159 -21.63 6.12 9.52
C PRO A 159 -20.50 5.08 9.59
N SER A 160 -20.58 4.01 8.80
CA SER A 160 -19.60 2.93 8.77
C SER A 160 -18.69 3.06 7.56
N LEU A 161 -17.37 3.05 7.79
CA LEU A 161 -16.36 3.09 6.74
C LEU A 161 -15.60 1.75 6.70
N ASP A 162 -16.34 0.69 6.40
CA ASP A 162 -15.86 -0.70 6.31
C ASP A 162 -16.39 -1.40 5.05
N ASN A 163 -16.05 -2.68 4.86
CA ASN A 163 -16.42 -3.43 3.65
C ASN A 163 -17.93 -3.62 3.49
N ARG A 164 -18.72 -3.60 4.57
CA ARG A 164 -20.18 -3.73 4.49
C ARG A 164 -20.79 -2.51 3.82
N ALA A 165 -20.24 -1.33 4.09
CA ALA A 165 -20.70 -0.06 3.54
C ALA A 165 -20.28 0.14 2.07
N PHE A 166 -19.03 -0.22 1.72
CA PHE A 166 -18.49 0.06 0.40
C PHE A 166 -18.52 -1.13 -0.57
N ASN A 167 -18.88 -2.34 -0.09
CA ASN A 167 -18.81 -3.59 -0.84
C ASN A 167 -17.40 -3.87 -1.44
N THR A 168 -16.36 -3.31 -0.81
CA THR A 168 -14.94 -3.46 -1.17
C THR A 168 -14.07 -3.07 0.02
N GLY A 169 -12.78 -3.40 -0.03
CA GLY A 169 -11.80 -2.98 0.96
C GLY A 169 -11.74 -1.46 1.11
N ILE A 170 -11.82 -0.94 2.34
CA ILE A 170 -11.72 0.51 2.59
C ILE A 170 -10.37 1.09 2.13
N ASN A 171 -9.34 0.25 2.08
CA ASN A 171 -8.04 0.55 1.51
C ASN A 171 -8.12 1.01 0.04
N HIS A 172 -9.00 0.42 -0.77
CA HIS A 172 -9.21 0.82 -2.17
C HIS A 172 -9.83 2.22 -2.27
N VAL A 173 -10.74 2.53 -1.35
CA VAL A 173 -11.43 3.83 -1.26
C VAL A 173 -10.43 4.91 -0.85
N ALA A 174 -9.55 4.60 0.11
CA ALA A 174 -8.47 5.50 0.54
C ALA A 174 -7.46 5.81 -0.58
N ILE A 175 -7.06 4.81 -1.37
CA ILE A 175 -6.20 5.03 -2.56
C ILE A 175 -6.88 5.96 -3.55
N ALA A 176 -8.15 5.71 -3.87
CA ALA A 176 -8.89 6.54 -4.81
C ALA A 176 -9.02 7.98 -4.31
N ALA A 177 -9.31 8.18 -3.02
CA ALA A 177 -9.39 9.50 -2.41
C ALA A 177 -8.05 10.26 -2.48
N GLU A 178 -6.91 9.59 -2.29
CA GLU A 178 -5.58 10.20 -2.46
C GLU A 178 -5.36 10.72 -3.90
N GLY A 179 -5.67 9.89 -4.91
CA GLY A 179 -5.56 10.27 -6.31
C GLY A 179 -6.54 11.39 -6.72
N ILE A 180 -7.79 11.33 -6.26
CA ILE A 180 -8.83 12.35 -6.52
C ILE A 180 -8.45 13.68 -5.87
N TRP A 181 -7.99 13.67 -4.62
CA TRP A 181 -7.59 14.89 -3.93
C TRP A 181 -6.43 15.57 -4.67
N ARG A 182 -5.39 14.80 -5.06
CA ARG A 182 -4.26 15.37 -5.81
C ARG A 182 -4.70 15.91 -7.17
N THR A 183 -5.61 15.22 -7.85
CA THR A 183 -6.20 15.69 -9.11
C THR A 183 -6.91 17.02 -8.94
N GLY A 184 -7.75 17.16 -7.92
CA GLY A 184 -8.44 18.41 -7.61
C GLY A 184 -7.47 19.55 -7.32
N HIS A 185 -6.43 19.28 -6.53
CA HIS A 185 -5.43 20.27 -6.17
C HIS A 185 -4.66 20.80 -7.38
N VAL A 186 -4.18 19.90 -8.24
CA VAL A 186 -3.38 20.25 -9.42
C VAL A 186 -4.18 21.02 -10.46
N PHE A 187 -5.46 20.71 -10.63
CA PHE A 187 -6.31 21.33 -11.64
C PHE A 187 -7.23 22.44 -11.13
N GLY A 188 -7.19 22.74 -9.84
CA GLY A 188 -8.06 23.75 -9.21
C GLY A 188 -9.52 23.33 -9.06
N GLU A 189 -9.82 22.03 -9.07
CA GLU A 189 -11.18 21.50 -8.92
C GLU A 189 -11.51 21.30 -7.44
N SER A 190 -12.02 22.35 -6.81
CA SER A 190 -12.31 22.39 -5.36
C SER A 190 -13.25 21.27 -4.89
N GLU A 191 -14.28 20.92 -5.66
CA GLU A 191 -15.22 19.85 -5.31
C GLU A 191 -14.53 18.48 -5.13
N LEU A 192 -13.55 18.16 -5.98
CA LEU A 192 -12.77 16.93 -5.86
C LEU A 192 -11.96 16.92 -4.55
N CYS A 193 -11.34 18.05 -4.22
CA CYS A 193 -10.60 18.22 -2.97
C CYS A 193 -11.50 18.08 -1.74
N ASP A 194 -12.70 18.67 -1.78
CA ASP A 194 -13.62 18.67 -0.65
C ASP A 194 -14.20 17.28 -0.41
N LYS A 195 -14.63 16.57 -1.46
CA LYS A 195 -15.15 15.20 -1.34
C LYS A 195 -14.10 14.22 -0.84
N ALA A 196 -12.92 14.21 -1.48
CA ALA A 196 -11.85 13.30 -1.07
C ALA A 196 -11.30 13.66 0.32
N GLY A 197 -11.08 14.95 0.59
CA GLY A 197 -10.59 15.42 1.88
C GLY A 197 -11.58 15.15 3.02
N GLY A 198 -12.88 15.38 2.79
CA GLY A 198 -13.94 15.10 3.76
C GLY A 198 -14.13 13.59 4.02
N PHE A 199 -13.96 12.74 3.00
CA PHE A 199 -13.88 11.30 3.22
C PHE A 199 -12.67 10.91 4.07
N ILE A 200 -11.48 11.42 3.76
CA ILE A 200 -10.26 11.12 4.54
C ILE A 200 -10.39 11.57 5.99
N ASP A 201 -10.98 12.74 6.25
CA ASP A 201 -11.21 13.22 7.62
C ASP A 201 -12.11 12.23 8.40
N ARG A 202 -13.24 11.81 7.81
CA ARG A 202 -14.11 10.79 8.42
C ARG A 202 -13.43 9.44 8.58
N LEU A 203 -12.62 9.02 7.61
CA LEU A 203 -11.89 7.77 7.66
C LEU A 203 -10.91 7.77 8.83
N VAL A 204 -10.15 8.86 8.99
CA VAL A 204 -9.23 9.03 10.11
C VAL A 204 -9.99 8.99 11.43
N ASP A 205 -11.14 9.66 11.54
CA ASP A 205 -11.97 9.62 12.76
C ASP A 205 -12.54 8.21 13.03
N TYR A 206 -12.87 7.46 11.97
CA TYR A 206 -13.39 6.10 12.07
C TYR A 206 -12.32 5.07 12.46
N GLY A 207 -11.03 5.34 12.19
CA GLY A 207 -9.93 4.43 12.48
C GLY A 207 -9.83 4.06 13.97
N HIS A 208 -9.49 2.80 14.24
CA HIS A 208 -9.38 2.25 15.61
C HIS A 208 -8.31 2.98 16.43
N GLU A 209 -8.52 3.13 17.75
CA GLU A 209 -7.64 3.87 18.65
C GLU A 209 -6.21 3.28 18.71
N ASP A 210 -6.09 1.96 18.62
CA ASP A 210 -4.81 1.24 18.51
C ASP A 210 -4.04 1.47 17.19
N GLY A 211 -4.57 2.27 16.26
CA GLY A 211 -3.84 2.69 15.05
C GLY A 211 -4.03 1.78 13.84
N TYR A 212 -5.21 1.19 13.65
CA TYR A 212 -5.56 0.47 12.41
C TYR A 212 -6.96 0.78 11.89
N PHE A 213 -7.24 0.25 10.70
CA PHE A 213 -8.52 0.37 10.01
C PHE A 213 -9.11 -1.02 9.82
N GLU A 214 -10.34 -1.20 10.27
CA GLU A 214 -11.04 -2.47 10.18
C GLU A 214 -11.73 -2.60 8.82
N GLU A 215 -11.45 -3.68 8.10
CA GLU A 215 -12.13 -3.98 6.84
C GLU A 215 -13.34 -4.88 7.08
N HIS A 216 -13.19 -5.93 7.89
CA HIS A 216 -14.28 -6.82 8.30
C HIS A 216 -14.60 -6.65 9.77
N THR A 217 -15.64 -5.89 10.06
CA THR A 217 -16.06 -5.63 11.44
C THR A 217 -17.56 -5.75 11.64
N ASN A 218 -17.97 -5.76 12.90
CA ASN A 218 -19.35 -5.73 13.36
C ASN A 218 -19.65 -4.36 14.00
N ASP A 219 -20.85 -4.20 14.55
CA ASP A 219 -21.26 -2.92 15.16
C ASP A 219 -20.50 -2.62 16.46
N GLU A 220 -19.90 -3.65 17.08
CA GLU A 220 -19.08 -3.57 18.28
C GLU A 220 -17.59 -3.28 17.97
N ARG A 221 -17.21 -3.15 16.70
CA ARG A 221 -15.82 -2.87 16.26
C ARG A 221 -14.81 -3.93 16.72
N GLU A 222 -15.19 -5.22 16.62
CA GLU A 222 -14.35 -6.36 17.00
C GLU A 222 -13.51 -6.93 15.83
N GLY A 223 -13.47 -6.23 14.70
CA GLY A 223 -12.58 -6.55 13.58
C GLY A 223 -11.13 -6.32 14.01
N GLY A 224 -10.21 -7.21 13.64
CA GLY A 224 -8.80 -6.95 13.99
C GLY A 224 -8.03 -6.37 12.81
N PRO A 225 -6.73 -6.10 12.97
CA PRO A 225 -5.96 -5.47 11.91
C PRO A 225 -5.79 -6.36 10.67
N SER A 226 -5.67 -5.71 9.51
CA SER A 226 -4.91 -6.22 8.38
C SER A 226 -3.56 -5.52 8.37
N LEU A 227 -2.47 -6.25 8.60
CA LEU A 227 -1.14 -5.67 8.69
C LEU A 227 -0.63 -5.20 7.33
N VAL A 228 -1.06 -5.82 6.22
CA VAL A 228 -0.75 -5.29 4.87
C VAL A 228 -1.55 -4.04 4.52
N TYR A 229 -2.84 -4.00 4.87
CA TYR A 229 -3.72 -2.91 4.41
C TYR A 229 -3.83 -1.74 5.38
N THR A 230 -3.42 -1.92 6.65
CA THR A 230 -3.38 -0.80 7.60
C THR A 230 -2.37 0.26 7.17
N PRO A 231 -1.08 -0.05 6.90
CA PRO A 231 -0.13 0.94 6.38
C PRO A 231 -0.61 1.54 5.05
N LEU A 232 -1.30 0.75 4.22
CA LEU A 232 -1.89 1.24 2.98
C LEU A 232 -2.91 2.35 3.23
N THR A 233 -3.96 2.03 4.00
CA THR A 233 -5.07 2.92 4.28
C THR A 233 -4.60 4.16 5.04
N ALA A 234 -3.79 3.94 6.08
CA ALA A 234 -3.20 5.00 6.88
C ALA A 234 -2.27 5.89 6.05
N GLY A 235 -1.50 5.31 5.12
CA GLY A 235 -0.53 6.01 4.29
C GLY A 235 -1.20 7.01 3.36
N CYS A 236 -2.23 6.57 2.63
CA CYS A 236 -3.05 7.44 1.78
C CYS A 236 -3.71 8.56 2.61
N ALA A 237 -4.28 8.23 3.77
CA ALA A 237 -4.92 9.23 4.65
C ALA A 237 -3.91 10.25 5.20
N TYR A 238 -2.74 9.79 5.64
CA TYR A 238 -1.66 10.65 6.11
C TYR A 238 -1.20 11.62 5.05
N ILE A 239 -0.95 11.16 3.82
CA ILE A 239 -0.45 11.98 2.73
C ILE A 239 -1.46 13.08 2.37
N VAL A 240 -2.75 12.74 2.27
CA VAL A 240 -3.80 13.74 2.03
C VAL A 240 -3.89 14.75 3.18
N GLN A 241 -3.88 14.30 4.44
CA GLN A 241 -3.89 15.23 5.57
C GLN A 241 -2.61 16.07 5.65
N LYS A 242 -1.44 15.52 5.27
CA LYS A 242 -0.16 16.23 5.21
C LYS A 242 -0.20 17.35 4.18
N TRP A 243 -0.68 17.07 2.96
CA TRP A 243 -0.86 18.10 1.92
C TRP A 243 -1.84 19.20 2.32
N ARG A 244 -2.82 18.87 3.18
CA ARG A 244 -3.79 19.82 3.74
C ARG A 244 -3.32 20.50 5.02
N ALA A 245 -2.09 20.21 5.50
CA ALA A 245 -1.56 20.67 6.78
C ALA A 245 -2.47 20.36 7.99
N LYS A 246 -3.13 19.20 7.98
CA LYS A 246 -4.03 18.70 9.03
C LYS A 246 -3.55 17.42 9.72
N ALA A 247 -2.47 16.81 9.24
CA ALA A 247 -2.01 15.53 9.77
C ALA A 247 -1.70 15.62 11.27
N ASN A 248 -2.13 14.60 12.02
CA ASN A 248 -1.69 14.36 13.39
C ASN A 248 -0.52 13.34 13.36
N PRO A 249 0.74 13.78 13.48
CA PRO A 249 1.89 12.90 13.33
C PRO A 249 1.91 11.76 14.35
N ASP A 250 1.47 11.99 15.59
CA ASP A 250 1.45 10.97 16.63
C ASP A 250 0.48 9.83 16.31
N ARG A 251 -0.71 10.17 15.80
CA ARG A 251 -1.70 9.16 15.36
C ARG A 251 -1.14 8.29 14.23
N PHE A 252 -0.52 8.90 13.23
CA PHE A 252 0.02 8.17 12.08
C PHE A 252 1.31 7.42 12.41
N ALA A 253 2.13 7.93 13.35
CA ALA A 253 3.27 7.21 13.90
C ALA A 253 2.82 5.95 14.64
N ALA A 254 1.69 6.00 15.37
CA ALA A 254 1.09 4.84 16.02
C ALA A 254 0.66 3.76 15.00
N CYS A 255 0.09 4.15 13.84
CA CYS A 255 -0.19 3.20 12.76
C CYS A 255 1.07 2.50 12.24
N GLY A 256 2.14 3.26 12.04
CA GLY A 256 3.45 2.70 11.66
C GLY A 256 4.03 1.78 12.73
N ALA A 257 3.87 2.13 14.01
CA ALA A 257 4.33 1.34 15.15
C ALA A 257 3.52 0.05 15.33
N LEU A 258 2.21 0.06 15.06
CA LEU A 258 1.36 -1.12 15.13
C LEU A 258 1.89 -2.24 14.21
N PHE A 259 2.15 -1.91 12.95
CA PHE A 259 2.70 -2.87 11.99
C PHE A 259 4.02 -3.47 12.49
N ARG A 260 4.98 -2.61 12.88
CA ARG A 260 6.29 -3.05 13.38
C ARG A 260 6.16 -3.88 14.65
N ASN A 261 5.25 -3.52 15.54
CA ASN A 261 4.97 -4.33 16.72
C ASN A 261 4.36 -5.70 16.40
N PHE A 262 3.87 -5.94 15.20
CA PHE A 262 3.46 -7.28 14.76
C PHE A 262 4.41 -7.91 13.74
N CYS A 263 5.66 -7.46 13.68
CA CYS A 263 6.73 -8.14 12.95
C CYS A 263 7.62 -8.99 13.87
N ASP A 264 8.20 -10.05 13.29
CA ASP A 264 9.29 -10.82 13.88
C ASP A 264 10.64 -10.11 13.72
N GLY A 265 11.72 -10.66 14.29
CA GLY A 265 13.05 -10.05 14.20
C GLY A 265 13.68 -10.05 12.79
N ARG A 266 13.02 -10.66 11.80
CA ARG A 266 13.37 -10.60 10.37
C ARG A 266 12.48 -9.62 9.60
N PHE A 267 11.63 -8.89 10.30
CA PHE A 267 10.72 -7.86 9.78
C PHE A 267 9.61 -8.44 8.90
N LEU A 268 9.25 -9.70 9.13
CA LEU A 268 8.08 -10.32 8.52
C LEU A 268 6.89 -10.14 9.45
N ALA A 269 5.77 -9.67 8.89
CA ALA A 269 4.50 -9.59 9.60
C ALA A 269 4.09 -10.99 10.08
N MET A 270 3.73 -11.08 11.36
CA MET A 270 3.35 -12.33 11.99
C MET A 270 1.88 -12.64 11.66
N PRO A 271 1.57 -13.78 11.01
CA PRO A 271 0.25 -14.01 10.42
C PRO A 271 -0.90 -13.97 11.41
N PHE A 272 -0.68 -14.36 12.68
CA PHE A 272 -1.72 -14.40 13.71
C PHE A 272 -2.46 -13.05 13.85
N ALA A 273 -1.77 -11.94 13.57
CA ALA A 273 -2.29 -10.59 13.66
C ALA A 273 -2.93 -10.04 12.39
N ASP A 274 -2.77 -10.68 11.22
CA ASP A 274 -3.34 -10.19 9.96
C ASP A 274 -4.62 -10.97 9.57
N GLU A 275 -5.74 -10.32 9.29
CA GLU A 275 -6.97 -11.00 8.81
C GLU A 275 -6.99 -11.39 7.32
N ARG A 276 -6.04 -10.89 6.54
CA ARG A 276 -6.05 -10.96 5.07
C ARG A 276 -4.91 -11.75 4.49
N ALA A 277 -3.76 -11.73 5.14
CA ALA A 277 -2.53 -12.22 4.52
C ALA A 277 -1.70 -13.15 5.42
N ASN A 278 -0.93 -13.99 4.74
CA ASN A 278 0.11 -14.82 5.32
C ASN A 278 1.41 -13.99 5.50
N PRO A 279 2.54 -14.56 6.01
CA PRO A 279 3.71 -13.75 6.31
C PRO A 279 4.14 -12.92 5.10
N GLN A 280 4.37 -11.63 5.34
CA GLN A 280 4.77 -10.67 4.30
C GLN A 280 5.72 -9.63 4.90
N GLY A 281 6.60 -9.10 4.07
CA GLY A 281 7.47 -7.99 4.46
C GLY A 281 6.78 -6.63 4.39
N LEU A 282 7.59 -5.59 4.36
CA LEU A 282 7.15 -4.21 4.16
C LEU A 282 6.50 -4.02 2.77
N GLY A 283 5.28 -3.51 2.75
CA GLY A 283 4.61 -3.06 1.52
C GLY A 283 5.12 -1.69 1.06
N PRO A 284 4.78 -1.24 -0.18
CA PRO A 284 5.26 0.02 -0.71
C PRO A 284 4.45 1.24 -0.24
N TYR A 285 3.28 1.01 0.37
CA TYR A 285 2.41 2.05 0.92
C TYR A 285 2.67 2.23 2.42
N GLY A 286 2.51 3.47 2.90
CA GLY A 286 2.66 3.79 4.32
C GLY A 286 4.11 3.87 4.80
N ILE A 287 5.09 3.94 3.88
CA ILE A 287 6.51 4.13 4.24
C ILE A 287 6.67 5.41 5.05
N ALA A 288 6.00 6.49 4.62
CA ALA A 288 6.06 7.77 5.30
C ALA A 288 5.55 7.72 6.75
N LEU A 289 4.62 6.82 7.07
CA LEU A 289 4.12 6.62 8.44
C LEU A 289 5.22 6.11 9.37
N HIS A 290 6.03 5.16 8.89
CA HIS A 290 7.10 4.61 9.70
C HIS A 290 8.16 5.67 9.98
N ALA A 291 8.45 6.54 9.00
CA ALA A 291 9.47 7.58 9.12
C ALA A 291 9.20 8.65 10.19
N LEU A 292 7.95 8.77 10.67
CA LEU A 292 7.51 9.70 11.73
C LEU A 292 8.14 9.42 13.12
N SER A 293 8.88 8.32 13.27
CA SER A 293 9.54 7.95 14.53
C SER A 293 10.98 7.50 14.28
N ALA A 294 11.88 7.71 15.23
CA ALA A 294 13.27 7.25 15.13
C ALA A 294 13.35 5.72 14.96
N LYS A 295 12.57 4.97 15.75
CA LYS A 295 12.45 3.51 15.61
C LYS A 295 12.00 3.10 14.21
N GLY A 296 11.00 3.79 13.66
CA GLY A 296 10.53 3.50 12.32
C GLY A 296 11.52 3.87 11.22
N ARG A 297 12.32 4.93 11.37
CA ARG A 297 13.44 5.20 10.45
C ARG A 297 14.52 4.11 10.51
N GLY A 298 14.84 3.61 11.71
CA GLY A 298 15.75 2.45 11.87
C GLY A 298 15.19 1.17 11.24
N PHE A 299 13.89 0.93 11.39
CA PHE A 299 13.18 -0.16 10.70
C PHE A 299 13.30 -0.04 9.18
N LEU A 300 12.98 1.13 8.61
CA LEU A 300 13.01 1.36 7.17
C LEU A 300 14.42 1.23 6.60
N ARG A 301 15.44 1.72 7.30
CA ARG A 301 16.83 1.65 6.82
C ARG A 301 17.29 0.22 6.55
N LYS A 302 16.87 -0.73 7.39
CA LYS A 302 17.16 -2.15 7.20
C LYS A 302 16.17 -2.83 6.25
N ALA A 303 14.87 -2.55 6.37
CA ALA A 303 13.83 -3.16 5.52
C ALA A 303 13.98 -2.79 4.04
N LEU A 304 14.55 -1.62 3.75
CA LEU A 304 14.80 -1.12 2.41
C LEU A 304 16.28 -1.22 2.01
N ASP A 305 17.10 -1.95 2.78
CA ASP A 305 18.50 -2.12 2.44
C ASP A 305 18.65 -2.96 1.16
N PRO A 306 19.23 -2.40 0.08
CA PRO A 306 19.51 -3.10 -1.17
C PRO A 306 20.18 -4.46 -1.06
N GLU A 307 21.07 -4.63 -0.08
CA GLU A 307 21.91 -5.82 0.08
C GLU A 307 21.14 -6.95 0.77
N THR A 308 20.20 -6.61 1.66
CA THR A 308 19.45 -7.59 2.44
C THR A 308 18.03 -7.80 1.93
N SER A 309 17.48 -6.84 1.18
CA SER A 309 16.12 -6.82 0.66
C SER A 309 16.06 -6.37 -0.82
N PRO A 310 16.72 -7.10 -1.74
CA PRO A 310 16.75 -6.72 -3.16
C PRO A 310 15.35 -6.79 -3.81
N GLU A 311 14.48 -7.68 -3.37
CA GLU A 311 13.12 -7.81 -3.93
C GLU A 311 12.25 -6.56 -3.70
N THR A 312 12.45 -5.85 -2.59
CA THR A 312 11.72 -4.60 -2.29
C THR A 312 12.25 -3.38 -3.02
N THR A 313 13.50 -3.43 -3.52
CA THR A 313 14.20 -2.24 -4.03
C THR A 313 14.61 -2.32 -5.49
N SER A 314 14.61 -3.53 -6.08
CA SER A 314 15.07 -3.78 -7.45
C SER A 314 14.29 -4.88 -8.19
N GLY A 315 13.74 -5.87 -7.47
CA GLY A 315 12.95 -6.98 -8.05
C GLY A 315 11.43 -6.78 -8.01
N GLY A 316 10.96 -5.64 -7.52
CA GLY A 316 9.55 -5.36 -7.33
C GLY A 316 8.79 -5.13 -8.64
N ARG A 317 7.47 -5.36 -8.61
CA ARG A 317 6.57 -4.92 -9.70
C ARG A 317 6.68 -3.41 -9.90
N LEU A 318 6.37 -2.92 -11.11
CA LEU A 318 6.46 -1.49 -11.43
C LEU A 318 5.62 -0.63 -10.47
N GLU A 319 4.45 -1.13 -10.07
CA GLU A 319 3.62 -0.49 -9.06
C GLU A 319 4.35 -0.31 -7.72
N TYR A 320 4.98 -1.37 -7.23
CA TYR A 320 5.66 -1.36 -5.94
C TYR A 320 6.79 -0.33 -5.94
N LEU A 321 7.67 -0.40 -6.94
CA LEU A 321 8.83 0.48 -7.03
C LEU A 321 8.40 1.96 -7.16
N SER A 322 7.36 2.23 -7.92
CA SER A 322 6.88 3.60 -8.17
C SER A 322 6.17 4.18 -6.95
N ARG A 323 5.38 3.37 -6.24
CA ARG A 323 4.78 3.79 -4.97
C ARG A 323 5.86 4.01 -3.90
N LEU A 324 6.85 3.13 -3.80
CA LEU A 324 7.98 3.31 -2.89
C LEU A 324 8.76 4.60 -3.20
N TYR A 325 9.02 4.89 -4.49
CA TYR A 325 9.69 6.13 -4.92
C TYR A 325 8.94 7.38 -4.44
N PHE A 326 7.62 7.38 -4.57
CA PHE A 326 6.78 8.47 -4.11
C PHE A 326 6.76 8.57 -2.57
N GLU A 327 6.55 7.47 -1.88
CA GLU A 327 6.41 7.45 -0.42
C GLU A 327 7.72 7.76 0.32
N ILE A 328 8.88 7.35 -0.21
CA ILE A 328 10.17 7.70 0.39
C ILE A 328 10.46 9.20 0.26
N GLU A 329 9.98 9.85 -0.80
CA GLU A 329 10.03 11.31 -0.94
C GLU A 329 9.11 12.03 0.04
N GLN A 330 8.00 11.40 0.45
CA GLN A 330 7.12 11.93 1.48
C GLN A 330 7.60 11.65 2.92
N SER A 331 8.67 10.88 3.08
CA SER A 331 9.17 10.42 4.38
C SER A 331 10.06 11.46 5.07
N GLU A 332 10.02 11.49 6.40
CA GLU A 332 10.99 12.27 7.19
C GLU A 332 12.36 11.58 7.19
N THR A 333 13.40 12.36 6.90
CA THR A 333 14.79 11.90 7.02
C THR A 333 15.33 12.16 8.42
N GLY A 334 16.35 11.41 8.81
CA GLY A 334 17.03 11.59 10.09
C GLY A 334 17.53 10.29 10.71
N PRO A 335 18.24 10.40 11.85
CA PRO A 335 18.79 9.24 12.55
C PRO A 335 17.66 8.31 13.01
N GLY A 336 18.00 7.02 13.10
CA GLY A 336 17.09 5.99 13.55
C GLY A 336 17.45 5.43 14.92
N GLU A 337 16.59 4.53 15.40
CA GLU A 337 16.76 3.77 16.63
C GLU A 337 16.47 2.29 16.40
N THR A 338 16.80 1.46 17.38
CA THR A 338 16.44 0.03 17.34
C THR A 338 14.92 -0.11 17.25
N PRO A 339 14.40 -0.79 16.21
CA PRO A 339 12.95 -0.90 16.01
C PRO A 339 12.34 -1.94 16.95
N GLU A 340 11.02 -1.84 17.16
CA GLU A 340 10.24 -2.65 18.10
C GLU A 340 10.41 -4.18 17.92
N PRO A 341 10.52 -4.73 16.70
CA PRO A 341 10.80 -6.16 16.50
C PRO A 341 12.14 -6.63 17.09
N CYS A 342 13.08 -5.72 17.30
CA CYS A 342 14.41 -6.03 17.81
C CYS A 342 14.57 -5.77 19.32
N GLU A 343 13.52 -5.30 19.99
CA GLU A 343 13.53 -5.02 21.42
C GLU A 343 12.95 -6.20 22.24
N THR A 344 13.37 -6.30 23.50
CA THR A 344 12.73 -7.19 24.48
C THR A 344 11.53 -6.47 25.08
N GLY A 345 10.41 -7.15 25.23
CA GLY A 345 9.20 -6.54 25.77
C GLY A 345 7.92 -7.27 25.39
N ASN A 346 6.81 -6.58 25.53
CA ASN A 346 5.50 -7.04 25.08
C ASN A 346 4.73 -5.88 24.45
N PHE A 347 3.79 -6.21 23.57
CA PHE A 347 2.86 -5.26 22.97
C PHE A 347 1.50 -5.94 22.83
N ARG A 348 0.42 -5.20 23.10
CA ARG A 348 -0.97 -5.64 22.94
C ARG A 348 -1.80 -4.45 22.50
N ILE A 349 -2.90 -4.74 21.79
CA ILE A 349 -3.94 -3.76 21.46
C ILE A 349 -5.15 -3.97 22.39
N GLY A 350 -6.22 -3.17 22.23
CA GLY A 350 -7.44 -3.29 23.02
C GLY A 350 -8.16 -4.64 22.82
N LEU A 351 -8.12 -5.18 21.60
CA LEU A 351 -8.61 -6.53 21.29
C LEU A 351 -7.66 -7.62 21.80
N PRO A 352 -8.12 -8.89 22.00
CA PRO A 352 -7.33 -9.96 22.62
C PRO A 352 -6.23 -10.52 21.70
N ILE A 353 -5.24 -9.68 21.38
CA ILE A 353 -4.08 -10.04 20.57
C ILE A 353 -2.83 -9.31 21.09
N GLY A 354 -1.71 -10.02 21.10
CA GLY A 354 -0.44 -9.44 21.53
C GLY A 354 0.77 -10.28 21.17
N VAL A 355 1.94 -9.67 21.38
CA VAL A 355 3.25 -10.26 21.17
C VAL A 355 4.10 -10.11 22.42
N ARG A 356 4.97 -11.09 22.65
CA ARG A 356 6.06 -11.02 23.62
C ARG A 356 7.38 -11.34 22.92
N ARG A 357 8.41 -10.58 23.27
CA ARG A 357 9.78 -10.72 22.77
C ARG A 357 10.73 -10.90 23.93
N SER A 358 11.62 -11.88 23.83
CA SER A 358 12.64 -12.13 24.85
C SER A 358 13.90 -12.69 24.21
N GLY A 359 14.98 -11.92 24.27
CA GLY A 359 16.24 -12.28 23.60
C GLY A 359 16.04 -12.39 22.08
N ARG A 360 16.14 -13.61 21.55
CA ARG A 360 15.99 -13.90 20.11
C ARG A 360 14.65 -14.53 19.75
N TRP A 361 13.74 -14.63 20.72
CA TRP A 361 12.44 -15.27 20.57
C TRP A 361 11.31 -14.24 20.42
N HIS A 362 10.37 -14.56 19.54
CA HIS A 362 9.12 -13.84 19.33
C HIS A 362 7.96 -14.81 19.47
N ALA A 363 7.03 -14.50 20.36
CA ALA A 363 5.82 -15.28 20.58
C ALA A 363 4.60 -14.38 20.44
N GLY A 364 3.58 -14.83 19.70
CA GLY A 364 2.34 -14.12 19.49
C GLY A 364 1.14 -14.95 19.90
N VAL A 365 0.11 -14.30 20.44
CA VAL A 365 -1.17 -14.95 20.74
C VAL A 365 -2.32 -14.08 20.24
N SER A 366 -3.31 -14.68 19.58
CA SER A 366 -4.57 -14.04 19.17
C SER A 366 -5.75 -14.85 19.67
N GLY A 367 -6.74 -14.17 20.25
CA GLY A 367 -8.07 -14.67 20.55
C GLY A 367 -9.15 -13.93 19.73
N LEU A 368 -8.78 -13.34 18.60
CA LEU A 368 -9.69 -12.55 17.78
C LEU A 368 -10.71 -13.45 17.06
N ARG A 369 -11.95 -12.95 16.94
CA ARG A 369 -12.98 -13.60 16.14
C ARG A 369 -12.66 -13.48 14.65
N ALA A 370 -12.89 -14.55 13.90
CA ALA A 370 -12.78 -14.58 12.43
C ALA A 370 -14.04 -13.98 11.77
N LEU A 371 -14.30 -12.69 11.98
CA LEU A 371 -15.51 -12.03 11.46
C LEU A 371 -15.64 -12.10 9.94
N ASN A 372 -14.52 -12.14 9.23
CA ASN A 372 -14.47 -12.33 7.79
C ASN A 372 -15.17 -13.62 7.31
N ARG A 373 -15.22 -14.69 8.10
CA ARG A 373 -16.00 -15.90 7.77
C ARG A 373 -17.50 -15.71 7.91
N VAL A 374 -17.92 -14.85 8.82
CA VAL A 374 -19.35 -14.57 9.05
C VAL A 374 -19.86 -13.60 8.00
N ILE A 375 -19.06 -12.58 7.68
CA ILE A 375 -19.46 -11.49 6.78
C ILE A 375 -19.24 -11.85 5.31
N SER A 376 -18.16 -12.57 4.98
CA SER A 376 -17.80 -12.94 3.60
C SER A 376 -17.27 -14.39 3.51
N PRO A 377 -18.14 -15.39 3.77
CA PRO A 377 -17.74 -16.80 3.75
C PRO A 377 -17.11 -17.20 2.41
N ASP A 378 -17.72 -16.77 1.29
CA ASP A 378 -17.31 -17.14 -0.06
C ASP A 378 -16.29 -16.21 -0.71
N GLY A 379 -15.83 -15.17 -0.01
CA GLY A 379 -14.87 -14.21 -0.56
C GLY A 379 -13.47 -14.82 -0.77
N ASP A 380 -12.91 -14.68 -1.97
CA ASP A 380 -11.57 -15.20 -2.32
C ASP A 380 -10.44 -14.56 -1.49
N TYR A 381 -10.66 -13.36 -0.95
CA TYR A 381 -9.61 -12.51 -0.35
C TYR A 381 -9.66 -12.42 1.18
N ALA A 382 -10.47 -13.24 1.83
CA ALA A 382 -10.46 -13.37 3.28
C ALA A 382 -9.62 -14.61 3.65
N LEU A 383 -8.72 -14.54 4.62
CA LEU A 383 -8.01 -15.72 5.14
C LEU A 383 -8.58 -16.08 6.51
N ASP A 384 -8.73 -17.37 6.78
CA ASP A 384 -9.29 -17.80 8.06
C ASP A 384 -8.35 -17.45 9.23
N ARG A 385 -8.88 -16.86 10.31
CA ARG A 385 -8.10 -16.64 11.55
C ARG A 385 -8.02 -17.95 12.33
N GLN A 386 -7.24 -18.88 11.78
CA GLN A 386 -6.95 -20.21 12.32
C GLN A 386 -5.81 -20.23 13.35
N THR A 387 -5.19 -19.08 13.53
CA THR A 387 -3.91 -18.95 14.19
C THR A 387 -4.08 -18.26 15.51
N LEU A 388 -4.00 -19.06 16.57
CA LEU A 388 -4.06 -18.57 17.94
C LEU A 388 -2.66 -18.35 18.50
N VAL A 389 -1.64 -19.07 18.00
CA VAL A 389 -0.26 -19.00 18.52
C VAL A 389 0.75 -18.84 17.39
N PHE A 390 1.76 -18.00 17.60
CA PHE A 390 2.93 -17.84 16.74
C PHE A 390 4.21 -17.98 17.57
N LEU A 391 5.24 -18.63 17.01
CA LEU A 391 6.56 -18.72 17.64
C LEU A 391 7.66 -18.68 16.57
N SER A 392 8.62 -17.78 16.73
CA SER A 392 9.83 -17.73 15.91
C SER A 392 11.09 -17.43 16.72
N HIS A 393 12.22 -17.80 16.17
CA HIS A 393 13.55 -17.46 16.65
C HIS A 393 14.36 -16.81 15.53
N ASN A 394 15.14 -15.77 15.84
CA ASN A 394 15.88 -15.01 14.82
C ASN A 394 16.81 -15.85 13.94
N GLU A 395 17.35 -16.96 14.45
CA GLU A 395 18.25 -17.84 13.68
C GLU A 395 17.57 -19.12 13.17
N ALA A 396 16.61 -19.66 13.92
CA ALA A 396 15.94 -20.91 13.52
C ALA A 396 14.75 -20.63 12.57
N GLY A 397 14.36 -19.36 12.44
CA GLY A 397 13.18 -18.95 11.70
C GLY A 397 11.90 -19.27 12.47
N THR A 398 10.86 -19.54 11.71
CA THR A 398 9.51 -19.76 12.23
C THR A 398 9.34 -21.19 12.72
N VAL A 399 9.01 -21.38 14.00
CA VAL A 399 8.78 -22.69 14.63
C VAL A 399 7.29 -23.05 14.61
N ILE A 400 6.44 -22.11 14.98
CA ILE A 400 4.98 -22.21 14.86
C ILE A 400 4.53 -21.06 13.97
N SER A 401 4.20 -21.39 12.72
CA SER A 401 3.99 -20.38 11.68
C SER A 401 2.67 -19.66 11.78
N GLY A 402 1.63 -20.39 12.15
CA GLY A 402 0.31 -19.82 12.13
C GLY A 402 -0.11 -19.36 10.74
N ILE A 403 0.36 -20.04 9.70
CA ILE A 403 -0.12 -19.81 8.33
C ILE A 403 -1.61 -20.16 8.28
N LYS A 404 -2.34 -19.39 7.48
CA LYS A 404 -3.79 -19.44 7.37
C LYS A 404 -4.19 -19.98 6.02
N SER A 405 -5.22 -20.83 6.00
CA SER A 405 -5.86 -21.26 4.76
C SER A 405 -7.36 -21.40 4.92
N LYS A 406 -8.13 -20.75 4.03
CA LYS A 406 -9.58 -20.99 3.95
C LYS A 406 -9.93 -22.42 3.52
N ARG A 407 -9.09 -23.03 2.66
CA ARG A 407 -9.38 -24.31 2.00
C ARG A 407 -8.79 -25.52 2.69
N ASN A 408 -7.88 -25.30 3.65
CA ASN A 408 -7.23 -26.38 4.36
C ASN A 408 -7.25 -26.08 5.87
N PRO A 409 -8.19 -26.66 6.63
CA PRO A 409 -8.28 -26.46 8.07
C PRO A 409 -7.08 -27.02 8.83
N ASP A 410 -6.26 -27.87 8.18
CA ASP A 410 -5.10 -28.49 8.83
C ASP A 410 -4.00 -27.49 9.19
N TRP A 411 -4.05 -26.29 8.63
CA TRP A 411 -3.13 -25.19 8.91
C TRP A 411 -3.41 -24.48 10.24
N SER A 412 -4.54 -24.80 10.88
CA SER A 412 -4.89 -24.23 12.19
C SER A 412 -3.96 -24.71 13.29
N THR A 413 -3.53 -23.78 14.14
CA THR A 413 -2.66 -24.11 15.29
C THR A 413 -3.39 -24.87 16.39
N LEU A 414 -4.73 -24.75 16.45
CA LEU A 414 -5.63 -25.51 17.30
C LEU A 414 -6.92 -25.78 16.51
N ARG A 415 -7.47 -27.00 16.58
CA ARG A 415 -8.74 -27.36 15.96
C ARG A 415 -9.80 -27.60 17.03
N ILE A 416 -11.06 -27.38 16.67
CA ILE A 416 -12.17 -27.75 17.56
C ILE A 416 -12.15 -29.28 17.71
N GLY A 417 -11.90 -29.78 18.92
CA GLY A 417 -11.83 -31.20 19.24
C GLY A 417 -10.43 -31.78 19.42
N ASP A 418 -9.37 -31.00 19.17
CA ASP A 418 -8.05 -31.22 19.78
C ASP A 418 -8.11 -30.89 21.28
#